data_AF-A0A550GLZ2-F1
#
_entry.id   AF-A0A550GLZ2-F1
#
_cell.length_a   1.000
_cell.length_b   1.000
_cell.length_c   1.000
_cell.angle_alpha   90.00
_cell.angle_beta   90.00
_cell.angle_gamma   90.00
#
_symmetry.space_group_name_H-M   'P 1'
#
loop_
_entity.id
_entity.type
_entity.pdbx_description
1 polymer ?
#
loop_
_entity_poly.entity_id
_entity_poly.type
_entity_poly.pdbx_seq_one_letter_code
_entity_poly.pdbx_strand_id
1 'polypeptide(L)'
;MNDLRRITRFLSPYKMGVVIATVFLGFVVVADLYIPRLIQTIIDEGVVKRDMNIVLTTSLLMIGVSVLEATLSIANTLYSVKVSRGFEADLREAIFKKVQTFSFGNLDDLNTGQLLTRLTS
;
A
#
# COMPACT_ATOMS: atom_id res chain seq x y z
N MET A 1 17.22 13.89 -10.49
CA MET A 1 16.36 12.88 -11.17
C MET A 1 17.03 11.50 -11.35
N ASN A 2 18.36 11.38 -11.25
CA ASN A 2 19.05 10.08 -11.39
C ASN A 2 18.97 9.19 -10.13
N ASP A 3 18.71 9.78 -8.97
CA ASP A 3 18.72 9.09 -7.67
C ASP A 3 17.51 8.17 -7.50
N LEU A 4 16.32 8.61 -7.91
CA LEU A 4 15.11 7.79 -7.97
C LEU A 4 15.34 6.53 -8.84
N ARG A 5 16.03 6.68 -9.96
CA ARG A 5 16.32 5.57 -10.88
C ARG A 5 17.28 4.54 -10.28
N ARG A 6 18.22 4.96 -9.43
CA ARG A 6 19.11 4.04 -8.68
C ARG A 6 18.33 3.21 -7.66
N ILE A 7 17.38 3.84 -6.96
CA ILE A 7 16.55 3.18 -5.95
C ILE A 7 15.60 2.17 -6.60
N THR A 8 15.01 2.50 -7.76
CA THR A 8 14.12 1.56 -8.49
C THR A 8 14.79 0.25 -8.92
N ARG A 9 16.13 0.17 -8.93
CA ARG A 9 16.87 -1.07 -9.18
C ARG A 9 16.71 -2.08 -8.03
N PHE A 10 16.65 -1.61 -6.79
CA PHE A 10 16.36 -2.43 -5.61
C PHE A 10 14.89 -2.87 -5.55
N LEU A 11 14.00 -2.18 -6.27
CA LEU A 11 12.60 -2.57 -6.42
C LEU A 11 12.41 -3.67 -7.49
N SER A 12 13.44 -3.96 -8.31
CA SER A 12 13.36 -4.89 -9.43
C SER A 12 12.94 -6.33 -9.09
N PRO A 13 13.42 -6.97 -8.02
CA PRO A 13 12.97 -8.31 -7.65
C PRO A 13 11.53 -8.33 -7.12
N TYR A 14 11.00 -7.19 -6.64
CA TYR A 14 9.66 -7.09 -6.05
C TYR A 14 8.58 -6.55 -7.01
N LYS A 15 8.91 -6.32 -8.28
CA LYS A 15 7.99 -5.75 -9.30
C LYS A 15 6.67 -6.51 -9.40
N MET A 16 6.70 -7.85 -9.30
CA MET A 16 5.46 -8.65 -9.36
C MET A 16 4.54 -8.36 -8.16
N GLY A 17 5.11 -8.22 -6.96
CA GLY A 17 4.35 -7.85 -5.76
C GLY A 17 3.76 -6.45 -5.84
N VAL A 18 4.51 -5.50 -6.41
CA VAL A 18 4.02 -4.13 -6.67
C VAL A 18 2.83 -4.15 -7.63
N VAL A 19 2.94 -4.86 -8.75
CA VAL A 19 1.84 -4.95 -9.73
C VAL A 19 0.59 -5.58 -9.11
N ILE A 20 0.74 -6.68 -8.36
CA ILE A 20 -0.38 -7.32 -7.66
C ILE A 20 -1.02 -6.36 -6.65
N ALA A 21 -0.22 -5.66 -5.84
CA ALA A 21 -0.74 -4.67 -4.92
C ALA A 21 -1.49 -3.55 -5.66
N THR A 22 -0.92 -2.98 -6.72
CA THR A 22 -1.59 -1.93 -7.51
C THR A 22 -2.91 -2.41 -8.12
N VAL A 23 -2.97 -3.64 -8.62
CA VAL A 23 -4.21 -4.23 -9.15
C VAL A 23 -5.26 -4.38 -8.04
N PHE A 24 -4.87 -4.91 -6.88
CA PHE A 24 -5.77 -5.03 -5.73
C PHE A 24 -6.28 -3.66 -5.27
N LEU A 25 -5.41 -2.64 -5.23
CA LEU A 25 -5.79 -1.28 -4.90
C LEU A 25 -6.83 -0.73 -5.90
N GLY A 26 -6.67 -1.03 -7.19
CA GLY A 26 -7.66 -0.66 -8.21
C GLY A 26 -9.04 -1.26 -7.92
N PHE A 27 -9.11 -2.53 -7.54
CA PHE A 27 -10.37 -3.17 -7.16
C PHE A 27 -10.98 -2.57 -5.88
N VAL A 28 -10.15 -2.25 -4.87
CA VAL A 28 -10.60 -1.57 -3.65
C VAL A 28 -11.25 -0.22 -4.00
N VAL A 29 -10.60 0.59 -4.84
CA VAL A 29 -11.13 1.90 -5.24
C VAL A 29 -12.45 1.78 -6.02
N VAL A 30 -12.57 0.76 -6.89
CA VAL A 30 -13.84 0.50 -7.61
C VAL A 30 -14.96 0.12 -6.65
N ALA A 31 -14.67 -0.70 -5.64
CA ALA A 31 -15.66 -1.09 -4.63
C ALA A 31 -16.07 0.11 -3.75
N ASP A 32 -15.10 0.93 -3.33
CA ASP A 32 -15.34 2.14 -2.55
C ASP A 32 -16.24 3.14 -3.31
N LEU A 33 -15.98 3.34 -4.61
CA LEU A 33 -16.84 4.17 -5.47
C LEU A 33 -18.22 3.57 -5.74
N TYR A 34 -18.39 2.25 -5.57
CA TYR A 34 -19.68 1.60 -5.75
C TYR A 34 -20.63 1.87 -4.58
N ILE A 35 -20.12 2.09 -3.37
CA ILE A 35 -20.92 2.37 -2.17
C ILE A 35 -21.79 3.65 -2.35
N PRO A 36 -21.25 4.81 -2.78
CA PRO A 36 -22.05 6.00 -3.07
C PRO A 36 -23.16 5.76 -4.10
N ARG A 37 -22.92 4.90 -5.11
CA ARG A 37 -23.92 4.56 -6.12
C ARG A 37 -25.08 3.74 -5.53
N LEU A 38 -24.79 2.86 -4.57
CA LEU A 38 -25.81 2.14 -3.83
C LEU A 38 -26.59 3.07 -2.89
N ILE A 39 -25.93 4.05 -2.26
CA ILE A 39 -26.59 5.09 -1.47
C ILE A 39 -27.59 5.88 -2.34
N GLN A 40 -27.18 6.28 -3.55
CA GLN A 40 -28.08 6.95 -4.49
C GLN A 40 -29.31 6.08 -4.79
N THR A 41 -29.11 4.78 -5.05
CA THR A 41 -30.21 3.84 -5.32
C THR A 41 -31.16 3.75 -4.12
N ILE A 42 -30.64 3.70 -2.89
CA ILE A 42 -31.47 3.71 -1.67
C ILE A 42 -32.34 4.97 -1.60
N ILE A 43 -31.77 6.13 -1.94
CA ILE A 43 -32.49 7.41 -1.88
C ILE A 43 -33.56 7.47 -2.99
N ASP A 44 -33.17 7.26 -4.25
CA ASP A 44 -34.02 7.49 -5.42
C ASP A 44 -35.09 6.41 -5.60
N GLU A 45 -34.73 5.13 -5.40
CA GLU A 45 -35.65 4.00 -5.61
C GLU A 45 -36.32 3.55 -4.31
N GLY A 46 -35.65 3.69 -3.17
CA GLY A 46 -36.19 3.27 -1.88
C GLY A 46 -36.97 4.37 -1.18
N VAL A 47 -36.31 5.46 -0.79
CA VAL A 47 -36.89 6.51 0.06
C VAL A 47 -37.95 7.32 -0.70
N VAL A 48 -37.65 7.76 -1.93
CA VAL A 48 -38.58 8.59 -2.72
C VAL A 48 -39.83 7.79 -3.13
N LYS A 49 -39.67 6.52 -3.53
CA LYS A 49 -40.81 5.65 -3.91
C LYS A 49 -41.47 4.96 -2.70
N ARG A 50 -40.95 5.19 -1.48
CA ARG A 50 -41.39 4.54 -0.22
C ARG A 50 -41.35 3.01 -0.25
N ASP A 51 -40.44 2.43 -1.04
CA ASP A 51 -40.26 0.98 -1.13
C ASP A 51 -39.17 0.51 -0.14
N MET A 52 -39.61 0.00 1.01
CA MET A 52 -38.72 -0.51 2.05
C MET A 52 -38.00 -1.80 1.64
N ASN A 53 -38.54 -2.55 0.68
CA ASN A 53 -37.95 -3.81 0.21
C ASN A 53 -36.67 -3.54 -0.59
N ILE A 54 -36.68 -2.48 -1.41
CA ILE A 54 -35.50 -2.01 -2.15
C ILE A 54 -34.44 -1.50 -1.17
N VAL A 55 -34.84 -0.74 -0.14
CA VAL A 55 -33.90 -0.24 0.89
C VAL A 55 -33.20 -1.39 1.60
N LEU A 56 -33.95 -2.38 2.09
CA LEU A 56 -33.40 -3.54 2.80
C LEU A 56 -32.46 -4.37 1.92
N THR A 57 -32.89 -4.69 0.69
CA THR A 57 -32.10 -5.51 -0.24
C THR A 57 -30.81 -4.80 -0.65
N THR A 58 -30.87 -3.50 -0.94
CA THR A 58 -29.71 -2.70 -1.34
C THR A 58 -28.75 -2.50 -0.17
N SER A 59 -29.27 -2.31 1.05
CA SER A 59 -28.45 -2.20 2.26
C SER A 59 -27.71 -3.50 2.57
N LEU A 60 -28.37 -4.65 2.38
CA LEU A 60 -27.73 -5.96 2.52
C LEU A 60 -26.61 -6.15 1.48
N LEU A 61 -26.86 -5.72 0.24
CA LEU A 61 -25.85 -5.73 -0.83
C LEU A 61 -24.67 -4.81 -0.51
N MET A 62 -24.92 -3.62 0.04
CA MET A 62 -23.86 -2.71 0.50
C MET A 62 -22.96 -3.37 1.54
N ILE A 63 -23.53 -4.04 2.55
CA ILE A 63 -22.75 -4.77 3.55
C ILE A 63 -21.87 -5.84 2.88
N GLY A 64 -22.41 -6.59 1.92
CA GLY A 64 -21.64 -7.58 1.16
C GLY A 64 -20.46 -6.97 0.41
N VAL A 65 -20.68 -5.83 -0.26
CA VAL A 65 -19.62 -5.09 -0.97
C VAL A 65 -18.57 -4.56 0.00
N SER A 66 -18.96 -3.99 1.13
CA SER A 66 -18.03 -3.48 2.15
C SER A 66 -17.17 -4.59 2.77
N VAL A 67 -17.73 -5.78 3.02
CA VAL A 67 -16.97 -6.93 3.52
C VAL A 67 -15.95 -7.41 2.47
N LEU A 68 -16.35 -7.42 1.19
CA LEU A 68 -15.47 -7.77 0.08
C LEU A 68 -14.34 -6.74 -0.04
N GLU A 69 -14.66 -5.45 -0.04
CA GLU A 69 -13.69 -4.35 -0.06
C GLU A 69 -12.68 -4.46 1.09
N ALA A 70 -13.16 -4.67 2.32
CA ALA A 70 -12.29 -4.84 3.49
C ALA A 70 -11.32 -6.02 3.32
N THR A 71 -11.79 -7.13 2.75
CA THR A 71 -10.96 -8.30 2.48
C THR A 71 -9.87 -7.99 1.43
N LEU A 72 -10.23 -7.29 0.35
CA LEU A 72 -9.26 -6.86 -0.66
C LEU A 72 -8.25 -5.85 -0.10
N SER A 73 -8.69 -4.94 0.76
CA SER A 73 -7.84 -3.94 1.42
C SER A 73 -6.80 -4.59 2.34
N ILE A 74 -7.21 -5.60 3.11
CA ILE A 74 -6.28 -6.41 3.92
C ILE A 74 -5.27 -7.11 3.02
N ALA A 75 -5.72 -7.79 1.95
CA ALA A 75 -4.82 -8.45 1.03
C ALA A 75 -3.82 -7.48 0.39
N ASN A 76 -4.30 -6.32 -0.09
CA ASN A 76 -3.46 -5.24 -0.61
C ASN A 76 -2.39 -4.83 0.40
N THR A 77 -2.79 -4.60 1.64
CA THR A 77 -1.88 -4.20 2.73
C THR A 77 -0.81 -5.27 2.99
N LEU A 78 -1.18 -6.55 3.02
CA LEU A 78 -0.22 -7.64 3.21
C LEU A 78 0.83 -7.70 2.09
N TYR A 79 0.40 -7.56 0.84
CA TYR A 79 1.33 -7.51 -0.30
C TYR A 79 2.21 -6.26 -0.25
N SER A 80 1.64 -5.10 0.06
CA SER A 80 2.37 -3.84 0.17
C SER A 80 3.43 -3.91 1.26
N VAL A 81 3.09 -4.40 2.45
CA VAL A 81 4.04 -4.57 3.56
C VAL A 81 5.14 -5.55 3.21
N LYS A 82 4.82 -6.68 2.55
CA LYS A 82 5.82 -7.68 2.15
C LYS A 82 6.83 -7.08 1.16
N VAL A 83 6.36 -6.30 0.19
CA VAL A 83 7.20 -5.60 -0.78
C VAL A 83 8.06 -4.53 -0.11
N SER A 84 7.46 -3.68 0.73
CA SER A 84 8.18 -2.61 1.42
C SER A 84 9.29 -3.15 2.34
N ARG A 85 8.99 -4.21 3.12
CA ARG A 85 9.99 -4.83 4.00
C ARG A 85 11.15 -5.45 3.24
N GLY A 86 10.88 -6.13 2.12
CA GLY A 86 11.93 -6.70 1.28
C GLY A 86 12.83 -5.63 0.68
N PHE A 87 12.21 -4.58 0.13
CA PHE A 87 12.93 -3.43 -0.39
C PHE A 87 13.77 -2.69 0.67
N GLU A 88 13.22 -2.48 1.87
CA GLU A 88 13.96 -1.88 2.99
C GLU A 88 15.16 -2.72 3.42
N ALA A 89 15.00 -4.05 3.48
CA ALA A 89 16.08 -4.96 3.86
C ALA A 89 17.24 -4.89 2.87
N ASP A 90 16.95 -5.00 1.57
CA ASP A 90 17.97 -4.90 0.50
C ASP A 90 18.67 -3.54 0.50
N LEU A 91 17.92 -2.46 0.75
CA LEU A 91 18.48 -1.12 0.83
C LEU A 91 19.40 -0.95 2.04
N ARG A 92 18.97 -1.42 3.23
CA ARG A 92 19.79 -1.40 4.45
C ARG A 92 21.06 -2.21 4.28
N GLU A 93 20.99 -3.40 3.67
CA GLU A 93 22.17 -4.22 3.39
C GLU A 93 23.16 -3.53 2.45
N ALA A 94 22.67 -2.95 1.35
CA ALA A 94 23.52 -2.24 0.40
C ALA A 94 24.22 -1.03 1.01
N ILE A 95 23.52 -0.27 1.86
CA ILE A 95 24.13 0.87 2.54
C ILE A 95 25.12 0.40 3.61
N PHE A 96 24.79 -0.62 4.39
CA PHE A 96 25.70 -1.17 5.40
C PHE A 96 27.00 -1.68 4.78
N LYS A 97 26.91 -2.41 3.66
CA LYS A 97 28.07 -2.86 2.89
C LYS A 97 28.91 -1.69 2.36
N LYS A 98 28.27 -0.59 1.96
CA LYS A 98 28.99 0.61 1.52
C LYS A 98 29.71 1.30 2.68
N VAL A 99 29.07 1.40 3.85
CA VAL A 99 29.68 1.98 5.05
C VAL A 99 30.91 1.19 5.49
N GLN A 100 30.88 -0.14 5.43
CA GLN A 100 32.03 -0.99 5.73
C GLN A 100 33.25 -0.77 4.81
N THR A 101 33.08 -0.19 3.63
CA THR A 101 34.19 0.10 2.71
C THR A 101 34.91 1.43 2.97
N PHE A 102 34.47 2.21 3.95
CA PHE A 102 35.13 3.47 4.32
C PHE A 102 36.36 3.24 5.20
N SER A 103 37.38 4.09 5.02
CA SER A 103 38.57 4.07 5.88
C SER A 103 38.25 4.65 7.27
N PHE A 104 39.06 4.27 8.27
CA PHE A 104 38.90 4.74 9.66
C PHE A 104 38.87 6.27 9.79
N GLY A 105 39.62 7.01 8.96
CA GLY A 105 39.59 8.48 8.96
C GLY A 105 38.25 9.08 8.47
N ASN A 106 37.53 8.42 7.56
CA ASN A 106 36.20 8.87 7.12
C ASN A 106 35.11 8.53 8.14
N LEU A 107 35.29 7.47 8.95
CA LEU A 107 34.35 7.06 9.99
C LEU A 107 34.41 7.98 11.22
N ASP A 108 35.58 8.55 11.50
CA ASP A 108 35.77 9.58 12.53
C ASP A 108 35.07 10.89 12.14
N ASP A 109 35.19 11.34 10.89
CA ASP A 109 34.53 12.56 10.39
C ASP A 109 33.01 12.41 10.29
N LEU A 110 32.52 11.22 9.92
CA LEU A 110 31.09 10.96 9.76
C LEU A 110 30.39 10.50 11.05
N ASN A 111 31.11 10.38 12.17
CA ASN A 111 30.59 10.00 13.48
C ASN A 111 29.68 8.76 13.40
N THR A 112 30.28 7.57 13.35
CA THR A 112 29.63 6.25 13.13
C THR A 112 28.24 6.07 13.80
N GLY A 113 28.02 6.63 15.00
CA GLY A 113 26.72 6.61 15.68
C GLY A 113 25.60 7.40 14.98
N GLN A 114 25.90 8.55 14.36
CA GLN A 114 24.90 9.33 13.60
C GLN A 114 24.51 8.65 12.29
N LEU A 115 25.46 7.97 11.63
CA LEU A 115 25.19 7.17 10.44
C LEU A 115 24.23 6.01 10.74
N LEU A 116 24.42 5.31 11.86
CA LEU A 116 23.57 4.19 12.27
C LEU A 116 22.13 4.65 12.59
N THR A 117 22.00 5.80 13.27
CA THR A 117 20.69 6.40 13.57
C THR A 117 19.95 6.83 12.30
N ARG A 118 20.64 7.41 11.31
CA ARG A 118 20.06 7.77 10.00
C ARG A 118 19.71 6.56 9.11
N LEU A 119 20.28 5.39 9.38
CA LEU A 119 19.98 4.14 8.68
C LEU A 119 18.77 3.40 9.25
N THR A 120 18.45 3.69 10.50
CA THR A 120 17.38 3.01 11.25
C THR A 120 16.08 3.82 11.25
N SER A 121 16.19 5.15 11.30
CA SER A 121 15.06 6.10 11.15
C SER A 121 14.53 6.17 9.72
#